data_AF-A0A537BPR6-F1
#
_entry.id   AF-A0A537BPR6-F1
#
_cell.length_a   1.000
_cell.length_b   1.000
_cell.length_c   1.000
_cell.angle_alpha   90.00
_cell.angle_beta   90.00
_cell.angle_gamma   90.00
#
_symmetry.space_group_name_H-M   'P 1'
#
loop_
_entity.id
_entity.type
_entity.pdbx_description
1 polymer ?
#
loop_
_entity_poly.entity_id
_entity_poly.type
_entity_poly.pdbx_seq_one_letter_code
_entity_poly.pdbx_strand_id
1 'polypeptide(L)'
;MSRYTEVNALAKAGTTFYYSWWDFFPAALSVGANGWYNHWQIMSNDASGGNAPIWVLGFNNSGMTMNLTWSPNGLAPANGPHNGESGSRAYTAPIAVPVGQWVFFEVMVTPRGDFTGALKIWMNGQVLFDLSSIKTQFPFVNQSLLAYTANNNYGAGLTPTPFVHYVDDVTVSLGRMPYP
;
A
#
# COMPACT_ATOMS: atom_id res chain seq x y z
N MET A 1 16.48 18.26 -5.61
CA MET A 1 16.14 16.93 -6.18
C MET A 1 14.70 16.62 -5.76
N SER A 2 13.79 16.37 -6.70
CA SER A 2 12.42 15.97 -6.36
C SER A 2 12.45 14.55 -5.80
N ARG A 3 11.75 14.28 -4.69
CA ARG A 3 11.58 12.91 -4.18
C ARG A 3 10.58 12.16 -5.08
N TYR A 4 10.81 10.86 -5.32
CA TYR A 4 9.86 9.94 -5.99
C TYR A 4 9.60 10.19 -7.49
N THR A 5 10.58 10.72 -8.22
CA THR A 5 10.40 11.16 -9.61
C THR A 5 9.89 10.05 -10.54
N GLU A 6 10.40 8.83 -10.37
CA GLU A 6 10.12 7.66 -11.22
C GLU A 6 8.68 7.18 -11.01
N VAL A 7 8.28 6.91 -9.76
CA VAL A 7 6.91 6.48 -9.42
C VAL A 7 5.89 7.56 -9.80
N ASN A 8 6.23 8.83 -9.56
CA ASN A 8 5.36 9.95 -9.95
C ASN A 8 5.17 10.02 -11.47
N ALA A 9 6.22 9.78 -12.27
CA ALA A 9 6.12 9.76 -13.73
C ALA A 9 5.23 8.60 -14.20
N LEU A 10 5.41 7.40 -13.64
CA LEU A 10 4.57 6.23 -13.92
C LEU A 10 3.11 6.48 -13.55
N ALA A 11 2.86 7.11 -12.39
CA ALA A 11 1.52 7.47 -11.91
C ALA A 11 0.79 8.45 -12.84
N LYS A 12 1.50 9.48 -13.32
CA LYS A 12 0.96 10.46 -14.27
C LYS A 12 0.69 9.86 -15.65
N ALA A 13 1.59 9.00 -16.12
CA ALA A 13 1.43 8.29 -17.39
C ALA A 13 0.35 7.19 -17.31
N GLY A 14 -0.02 6.76 -16.10
CA GLY A 14 -0.91 5.62 -15.92
C GLY A 14 -0.26 4.30 -16.32
N THR A 15 1.07 4.22 -16.28
CA THR A 15 1.83 3.01 -16.62
C THR A 15 1.78 2.05 -15.44
N THR A 16 1.30 0.83 -15.67
CA THR A 16 1.34 -0.23 -14.66
C THR A 16 2.78 -0.51 -14.26
N PHE A 17 3.03 -0.59 -12.95
CA PHE A 17 4.34 -0.89 -12.39
C PHE A 17 4.22 -1.86 -11.22
N TYR A 18 5.36 -2.43 -10.86
CA TYR A 18 5.52 -3.34 -9.74
C TYR A 18 6.46 -2.71 -8.71
N TYR A 19 6.14 -2.93 -7.44
CA TYR A 19 6.94 -2.50 -6.30
C TYR A 19 7.12 -3.72 -5.40
N SER A 20 8.36 -4.15 -5.19
CA SER A 20 8.65 -5.32 -4.36
C SER A 20 9.71 -5.02 -3.32
N TRP A 21 9.70 -5.80 -2.24
CA TRP A 21 10.71 -5.74 -1.20
C TRP A 21 10.77 -7.07 -0.44
N TRP A 22 11.90 -7.32 0.21
CA TRP A 22 12.01 -8.35 1.23
C TRP A 22 11.84 -7.72 2.61
N ASP A 23 11.12 -8.41 3.50
CA ASP A 23 10.87 -7.97 4.86
C ASP A 23 11.15 -9.10 5.87
N PHE A 24 11.78 -8.78 7.00
CA PHE A 24 12.04 -9.72 8.08
C PHE A 24 11.45 -9.19 9.39
N PHE A 25 10.52 -9.96 9.95
CA PHE A 25 9.89 -9.68 11.24
C PHE A 25 10.51 -10.58 12.32
N PRO A 26 11.31 -10.07 13.28
CA PRO A 26 11.92 -10.89 14.33
C PRO A 26 10.94 -11.44 15.37
N ALA A 27 9.81 -10.74 15.54
CA ALA A 27 8.74 -11.12 16.46
C ALA A 27 7.38 -10.80 15.83
N ALA A 28 6.34 -11.50 16.28
CA ALA A 28 4.98 -11.19 15.88
C ALA A 28 4.58 -9.79 16.39
N LEU A 29 3.96 -9.01 15.50
CA LEU A 29 3.30 -7.76 15.81
C LEU A 29 1.89 -8.03 16.33
N SER A 30 1.49 -7.31 17.36
CA SER A 30 0.08 -7.07 17.68
C SER A 30 -0.21 -5.57 17.71
N VAL A 31 -1.43 -5.23 17.31
CA VAL A 31 -1.93 -3.85 17.29
C VAL A 31 -3.04 -3.73 18.32
N GLY A 32 -2.86 -2.84 19.30
CA GLY A 32 -3.84 -2.62 20.37
C GLY A 32 -5.19 -2.11 19.84
N ALA A 33 -6.21 -2.08 20.69
CA ALA A 33 -7.59 -1.75 20.29
C ALA A 33 -7.76 -0.41 19.56
N ASN A 34 -6.93 0.59 19.90
CA ASN A 34 -6.89 1.91 19.24
C ASN A 34 -5.59 2.13 18.45
N GLY A 35 -4.81 1.08 18.28
CA GLY A 35 -3.57 1.11 17.53
C GLY A 35 -3.82 1.01 16.03
N TRP A 36 -2.79 1.29 15.26
CA TRP A 36 -2.78 1.12 13.82
C TRP A 36 -1.34 0.99 13.35
N TYR A 37 -1.13 0.34 12.21
CA TYR A 37 0.18 0.21 11.61
C TYR A 37 0.07 0.30 10.09
N ASN A 38 0.84 1.22 9.52
CA ASN A 38 1.01 1.43 8.09
C ASN A 38 2.35 0.82 7.71
N HIS A 39 2.28 -0.30 7.00
CA HIS A 39 3.45 -1.05 6.55
C HIS A 39 3.90 -0.60 5.15
N TRP A 40 2.93 -0.36 4.27
CA TRP A 40 3.15 0.19 2.94
C TRP A 40 1.95 1.03 2.50
N GLN A 41 2.17 2.04 1.65
CA GLN A 41 1.09 2.90 1.18
C GLN A 41 1.27 3.43 -0.23
N ILE A 42 0.15 3.83 -0.84
CA ILE A 42 0.08 4.79 -1.95
C ILE A 42 -0.36 6.13 -1.38
N MET A 43 0.44 7.16 -1.58
CA MET A 43 0.12 8.55 -1.28
C MET A 43 -0.23 9.27 -2.59
N SER A 44 -1.22 10.15 -2.59
CA SER A 44 -1.58 10.95 -3.76
C SER A 44 -2.04 12.35 -3.39
N ASN A 45 -1.74 13.31 -4.27
CA ASN A 45 -2.11 14.71 -4.10
C ASN A 45 -3.38 15.05 -4.88
N ASP A 46 -4.32 15.72 -4.21
CA ASP A 46 -5.49 16.31 -4.85
C ASP A 46 -5.12 17.51 -5.75
N ALA A 47 -6.12 18.14 -6.36
CA ALA A 47 -5.93 19.29 -7.26
C ALA A 47 -5.32 20.53 -6.56
N SER A 48 -5.49 20.65 -5.24
CA SER A 48 -4.93 21.73 -4.42
C SER A 48 -3.51 21.43 -3.89
N GLY A 49 -3.00 20.22 -4.15
CA GLY A 49 -1.73 19.73 -3.62
C GLY A 49 -1.86 19.09 -2.24
N GLY A 50 -3.08 18.89 -1.73
CA GLY A 50 -3.36 18.18 -0.48
C GLY A 50 -2.98 16.71 -0.62
N ASN A 51 -2.02 16.24 0.18
CA ASN A 51 -1.50 14.89 0.12
C ASN A 51 -2.29 13.96 1.06
N ALA A 52 -2.78 12.83 0.54
CA ALA A 52 -3.51 11.84 1.31
C ALA A 52 -3.02 10.41 1.06
N PRO A 53 -2.99 9.55 2.09
CA PRO A 53 -2.90 8.10 1.89
C PRO A 53 -4.17 7.59 1.22
N ILE A 54 -4.03 7.05 0.02
CA ILE A 54 -5.15 6.52 -0.76
C ILE A 54 -5.36 5.04 -0.44
N TRP A 55 -4.27 4.28 -0.44
CA TRP A 55 -4.24 2.87 -0.07
C TRP A 55 -3.17 2.65 0.99
N VAL A 56 -3.51 1.92 2.06
CA VAL A 56 -2.56 1.49 3.08
C VAL A 56 -2.66 -0.01 3.28
N LEU A 57 -1.54 -0.70 3.15
CA LEU A 57 -1.35 -2.05 3.61
C LEU A 57 -0.88 -1.99 5.07
N GLY A 58 -1.65 -2.57 5.97
CA GLY A 58 -1.38 -2.64 7.39
C GLY A 58 -1.53 -4.06 7.93
N PHE A 59 -1.38 -4.19 9.25
CA PHE A 59 -1.63 -5.43 9.99
C PHE A 59 -2.91 -5.32 10.80
N ASN A 60 -3.68 -6.42 10.86
CA ASN A 60 -4.81 -6.55 11.77
C ASN A 60 -4.34 -6.61 13.23
N ASN A 61 -5.28 -6.42 14.15
CA ASN A 61 -5.02 -6.37 15.59
C ASN A 61 -4.33 -7.62 16.16
N SER A 62 -4.52 -8.78 15.53
CA SER A 62 -3.90 -10.03 15.94
C SER A 62 -3.65 -10.98 14.77
N GLY A 63 -2.74 -11.94 14.98
CA GLY A 63 -2.53 -13.08 14.07
C GLY A 63 -1.61 -12.80 12.89
N MET A 64 -0.86 -11.70 12.87
CA MET A 64 0.03 -11.33 11.76
C MET A 64 -0.65 -11.30 10.38
N THR A 65 -1.96 -11.14 10.32
CA THR A 65 -2.70 -11.04 9.06
C THR A 65 -2.76 -9.59 8.60
N MET A 66 -2.90 -9.38 7.29
CA MET A 66 -2.86 -8.05 6.71
C MET A 66 -4.25 -7.52 6.35
N ASN A 67 -4.37 -6.20 6.38
CA ASN A 67 -5.50 -5.46 5.84
C ASN A 67 -5.02 -4.46 4.80
N LEU A 68 -5.79 -4.32 3.73
CA LEU A 68 -5.62 -3.28 2.74
C LEU A 68 -6.77 -2.30 2.87
N THR A 69 -6.47 -1.02 3.13
CA THR A 69 -7.48 0.00 3.45
C THR A 69 -7.44 1.14 2.44
N TRP A 70 -8.59 1.42 1.81
CA TRP A 70 -8.86 2.67 1.10
C TRP A 70 -9.21 3.78 2.09
N SER A 71 -8.60 4.95 1.92
CA SER A 71 -8.88 6.15 2.71
C SER A 71 -8.82 5.91 4.23
N PRO A 72 -7.69 5.44 4.78
CA PRO A 72 -7.58 5.10 6.20
C PRO A 72 -7.83 6.29 7.14
N ASN A 73 -7.67 7.52 6.65
CA ASN A 73 -7.89 8.76 7.39
C ASN A 73 -9.05 9.60 6.82
N GLY A 74 -9.85 9.05 5.92
CA GLY A 74 -11.01 9.74 5.33
C GLY A 74 -10.68 10.86 4.33
N LEU A 75 -9.41 11.03 3.92
CA LEU A 75 -9.01 12.11 3.00
C LEU A 75 -9.03 11.73 1.51
N ALA A 76 -9.15 10.45 1.16
CA ALA A 76 -9.28 10.04 -0.25
C ALA A 76 -10.66 10.43 -0.82
N PRO A 77 -10.88 10.35 -2.15
CA PRO A 77 -12.17 10.65 -2.75
C PRO A 77 -13.35 9.94 -2.06
N ALA A 78 -14.38 10.73 -1.69
CA ALA A 78 -15.48 10.26 -0.85
C ALA A 78 -16.36 9.18 -1.50
N ASN A 79 -16.29 9.02 -2.82
CA ASN A 79 -17.06 8.05 -3.61
C ASN A 79 -16.41 6.65 -3.64
N GLY A 80 -15.57 6.34 -2.66
CA GLY A 80 -14.98 5.02 -2.47
C GLY A 80 -13.97 4.59 -3.54
N PRO A 81 -13.37 3.40 -3.37
CA PRO A 81 -12.48 2.83 -4.35
C PRO A 81 -13.23 2.30 -5.58
N HIS A 82 -14.45 1.76 -5.42
CA HIS A 82 -15.29 1.24 -6.52
C HIS A 82 -16.49 2.14 -6.84
N ASN A 83 -17.04 1.96 -8.05
CA ASN A 83 -18.25 2.67 -8.45
C ASN A 83 -19.45 2.27 -7.57
N GLY A 84 -20.19 3.26 -7.06
CA GLY A 84 -21.32 3.05 -6.15
C GLY A 84 -20.95 2.87 -4.69
N GLU A 85 -19.67 2.91 -4.33
CA GLU A 85 -19.23 2.89 -2.93
C GLU A 85 -19.03 4.30 -2.36
N SER A 86 -18.82 4.37 -1.05
CA SER A 86 -18.51 5.62 -0.35
C SER A 86 -17.68 5.38 0.91
N GLY A 87 -16.94 6.41 1.30
CA GLY A 87 -16.11 6.41 2.50
C GLY A 87 -14.93 5.44 2.45
N SER A 88 -14.41 5.10 3.64
CA SER A 88 -13.31 4.16 3.80
C SER A 88 -13.76 2.72 3.53
N ARG A 89 -12.86 1.91 2.99
CA ARG A 89 -13.07 0.47 2.75
C ARG A 89 -11.85 -0.31 3.20
N ALA A 90 -12.07 -1.48 3.79
CA ALA A 90 -11.01 -2.37 4.23
C ALA A 90 -11.23 -3.77 3.68
N TYR A 91 -10.16 -4.39 3.25
CA TYR A 91 -10.11 -5.76 2.76
C TYR A 91 -9.12 -6.52 3.63
N THR A 92 -9.47 -7.74 4.03
CA THR A 92 -8.63 -8.56 4.92
C THR A 92 -8.17 -9.81 4.19
N ALA A 93 -6.87 -10.12 4.31
CA ALA A 93 -6.33 -11.40 3.86
C ALA A 93 -6.20 -12.34 5.07
N PRO A 94 -6.67 -13.60 4.99
CA PRO A 94 -6.64 -14.52 6.12
C PRO A 94 -5.25 -15.17 6.34
N ILE A 95 -4.28 -14.87 5.48
CA ILE A 95 -2.95 -15.49 5.49
C ILE A 95 -2.05 -14.68 6.41
N ALA A 96 -1.47 -15.34 7.40
CA ALA A 96 -0.54 -14.71 8.32
C ALA A 96 0.84 -14.50 7.67
N VAL A 97 1.42 -13.33 7.89
CA VAL A 97 2.81 -13.02 7.56
C VAL A 97 3.73 -13.84 8.48
N PRO A 98 4.65 -14.64 7.94
CA PRO A 98 5.58 -15.41 8.77
C PRO A 98 6.53 -14.53 9.58
N VAL A 99 6.92 -15.03 10.75
CA VAL A 99 7.88 -14.39 11.68
C VAL A 99 9.16 -15.21 11.69
N GLY A 100 10.31 -14.56 11.84
CA GLY A 100 11.63 -15.21 11.95
C GLY A 100 12.21 -15.67 10.62
N GLN A 101 11.64 -15.23 9.49
CA GLN A 101 12.15 -15.50 8.15
C GLN A 101 11.90 -14.32 7.21
N TRP A 102 12.66 -14.28 6.11
CA TRP A 102 12.48 -13.30 5.05
C TRP A 102 11.18 -13.58 4.28
N VAL A 103 10.38 -12.54 4.09
CA VAL A 103 9.11 -12.54 3.39
C VAL A 103 9.22 -11.62 2.18
N PHE A 104 8.91 -12.14 1.01
CA PHE A 104 8.89 -11.34 -0.20
C PHE A 104 7.50 -10.76 -0.43
N PHE A 105 7.40 -9.43 -0.43
CA PHE A 105 6.18 -8.74 -0.84
C PHE A 105 6.35 -8.16 -2.24
N GLU A 106 5.27 -8.21 -3.01
CA GLU A 106 5.20 -7.55 -4.30
C GLU A 106 3.81 -6.93 -4.48
N VAL A 107 3.79 -5.74 -5.08
CA VAL A 107 2.58 -4.98 -5.37
C VAL A 107 2.59 -4.57 -6.83
N MET A 108 1.54 -4.93 -7.58
CA MET A 108 1.23 -4.36 -8.88
C MET A 108 0.29 -3.20 -8.69
N VAL A 109 0.62 -2.04 -9.26
CA VAL A 109 -0.22 -0.86 -9.27
C VAL A 109 -0.52 -0.48 -10.72
N THR A 110 -1.79 -0.37 -11.08
CA THR A 110 -2.25 0.28 -12.33
C THR A 110 -2.80 1.67 -11.97
N PRO A 111 -2.03 2.75 -12.17
CA PRO A 111 -2.36 4.06 -11.60
C PRO A 111 -3.55 4.72 -12.30
N ARG A 112 -4.67 4.93 -11.61
CA ARG A 112 -5.86 5.61 -12.16
C ARG A 112 -6.61 6.45 -11.13
N GLY A 113 -7.07 7.62 -11.57
CA GLY A 113 -7.95 8.50 -10.79
C GLY A 113 -9.44 8.14 -10.91
N ASP A 114 -9.78 7.22 -11.80
CA ASP A 114 -11.11 6.68 -12.05
C ASP A 114 -11.15 5.17 -11.75
N PHE A 115 -12.26 4.52 -12.08
CA PHE A 115 -12.50 3.09 -11.80
C PHE A 115 -11.86 2.15 -12.82
N THR A 116 -10.79 2.55 -13.50
CA THR A 116 -10.05 1.67 -14.44
C THR A 116 -8.72 1.19 -13.87
N GLY A 117 -8.44 1.50 -12.61
CA GLY A 117 -7.22 1.08 -11.91
C GLY A 117 -7.32 -0.33 -11.35
N ALA A 118 -6.17 -0.81 -10.89
CA ALA A 118 -6.02 -2.12 -10.28
C ALA A 118 -4.87 -2.11 -9.26
N LEU A 119 -5.00 -2.95 -8.24
CA LEU A 119 -4.01 -3.17 -7.21
C LEU A 119 -3.99 -4.67 -6.88
N LYS A 120 -2.83 -5.29 -7.02
CA LYS A 120 -2.64 -6.70 -6.68
C LYS A 120 -1.43 -6.86 -5.79
N ILE A 121 -1.56 -7.60 -4.70
CA ILE A 121 -0.52 -7.77 -3.69
C ILE A 121 -0.25 -9.26 -3.50
N TRP A 122 1.02 -9.62 -3.54
CA TRP A 122 1.52 -10.95 -3.26
C TRP A 122 2.40 -10.94 -2.01
N MET A 123 2.39 -12.07 -1.33
CA MET A 123 3.35 -12.41 -0.29
C MET A 123 3.87 -13.81 -0.60
N ASN A 124 5.19 -13.96 -0.73
CA ASN A 124 5.83 -15.23 -1.07
C ASN A 124 5.20 -15.91 -2.31
N GLY A 125 4.92 -15.12 -3.34
CA GLY A 125 4.25 -15.58 -4.58
C GLY A 125 2.74 -15.86 -4.45
N GLN A 126 2.19 -15.96 -3.23
CA GLN A 126 0.76 -16.15 -2.99
C GLN A 126 0.01 -14.82 -3.02
N VAL A 127 -1.15 -14.77 -3.68
CA VAL A 127 -2.01 -13.57 -3.73
C VAL A 127 -2.63 -13.32 -2.36
N LEU A 128 -2.46 -12.10 -1.84
CA LEU A 128 -3.17 -11.58 -0.66
C LEU A 128 -4.41 -10.79 -1.07
N PHE A 129 -4.25 -9.91 -2.06
CA PHE A 129 -5.29 -9.01 -2.55
C PHE A 129 -5.24 -8.94 -4.07
N ASP A 130 -6.40 -8.93 -4.72
CA ASP A 130 -6.53 -8.77 -6.16
C ASP A 130 -7.76 -7.90 -6.45
N LEU A 131 -7.53 -6.59 -6.49
CA LEU A 131 -8.56 -5.59 -6.69
C LEU A 131 -8.46 -5.01 -8.09
N SER A 132 -9.59 -4.97 -8.79
CA SER A 132 -9.72 -4.35 -10.11
C SER A 132 -10.93 -3.43 -10.14
N SER A 133 -11.01 -2.58 -11.16
CA SER A 133 -12.05 -1.57 -11.29
C SER A 133 -12.10 -0.62 -10.08
N ILE A 134 -10.91 -0.18 -9.65
CA ILE A 134 -10.72 0.70 -8.49
C ILE A 134 -10.01 2.00 -8.88
N LYS A 135 -10.20 3.03 -8.06
CA LYS A 135 -9.28 4.16 -8.00
C LYS A 135 -8.01 3.78 -7.25
N THR A 136 -6.87 4.30 -7.69
CA THR A 136 -5.58 4.11 -6.98
C THR A 136 -4.87 5.42 -6.66
N GLN A 137 -5.39 6.55 -7.14
CA GLN A 137 -4.85 7.90 -6.93
C GLN A 137 -5.96 8.94 -7.08
N PHE A 138 -5.65 10.22 -6.80
CA PHE A 138 -6.49 11.33 -7.24
C PHE A 138 -6.43 11.49 -8.77
N PRO A 139 -7.43 12.14 -9.39
CA PRO A 139 -7.35 12.53 -10.80
C PRO A 139 -6.13 13.42 -11.07
N PHE A 140 -5.42 13.13 -12.16
CA PHE A 140 -4.32 13.97 -12.61
C PHE A 140 -4.86 15.20 -13.32
N VAL A 141 -4.61 16.38 -12.75
CA VAL A 141 -5.01 17.70 -13.25
C VAL A 141 -3.83 18.68 -13.24
N ASN A 142 -2.62 18.17 -13.55
CA ASN A 142 -1.34 18.89 -13.59
C ASN A 142 -0.62 19.10 -12.25
N GLN A 143 -0.87 18.25 -11.24
CA GLN A 143 -0.08 18.25 -10.00
C GLN A 143 1.42 18.02 -10.30
N SER A 144 2.31 18.73 -9.60
CA SER A 144 3.77 18.53 -9.71
C SER A 144 4.18 17.14 -9.21
N LEU A 145 3.67 16.74 -8.04
CA LEU A 145 3.71 15.39 -7.49
C LEU A 145 2.27 14.88 -7.43
N LEU A 146 1.95 13.85 -8.20
CA LEU A 146 0.63 13.23 -8.21
C LEU A 146 0.54 12.07 -7.21
N ALA A 147 1.49 11.14 -7.25
CA ALA A 147 1.49 9.98 -6.37
C ALA A 147 2.89 9.40 -6.15
N TYR A 148 3.06 8.69 -5.05
CA TYR A 148 4.24 7.90 -4.72
C TYR A 148 3.85 6.72 -3.83
N THR A 149 4.74 5.72 -3.75
CA THR A 149 4.62 4.59 -2.82
C THR A 149 5.69 4.68 -1.74
N ALA A 150 5.43 4.10 -0.57
CA ALA A 150 6.40 4.07 0.51
C ALA A 150 6.25 2.82 1.38
N ASN A 151 7.35 2.15 1.69
CA ASN A 151 7.46 1.27 2.86
C ASN A 151 7.63 2.11 4.12
N ASN A 152 6.99 1.70 5.21
CA ASN A 152 6.93 2.45 6.44
C ASN A 152 7.14 1.54 7.65
N ASN A 153 7.71 2.12 8.70
CA ASN A 153 7.55 1.64 10.07
C ASN A 153 6.75 2.68 10.87
N TYR A 154 5.49 2.90 10.48
CA TYR A 154 4.67 4.00 10.98
C TYR A 154 3.40 3.46 11.63
N GLY A 155 3.26 3.66 12.94
CA GLY A 155 2.10 3.18 13.68
C GLY A 155 2.11 3.62 15.14
N ALA A 156 1.05 3.23 15.85
CA ALA A 156 0.85 3.49 17.27
C ALA A 156 0.16 2.29 17.94
N GLY A 157 0.42 2.11 19.24
CA GLY A 157 -0.18 1.01 20.01
C GLY A 157 0.32 -0.38 19.59
N LEU A 158 1.60 -0.48 19.23
CA LEU A 158 2.22 -1.71 18.74
C LEU A 158 2.84 -2.51 19.89
N THR A 159 2.81 -3.83 19.82
CA THR A 159 3.60 -4.71 20.68
C THR A 159 4.36 -5.71 19.80
N PRO A 160 5.69 -5.83 19.96
CA PRO A 160 6.55 -5.15 20.94
C PRO A 160 6.70 -3.64 20.71
N THR A 161 7.10 -2.90 21.76
CA THR A 161 7.51 -1.49 21.67
C THR A 161 8.95 -1.38 22.18
N PRO A 162 9.94 -1.01 21.34
CA PRO A 162 9.78 -0.66 19.93
C PRO A 162 9.42 -1.88 19.07
N PHE A 163 8.65 -1.64 18.00
CA PHE A 163 8.45 -2.61 16.94
C PHE A 163 9.54 -2.43 15.88
N VAL A 164 10.17 -3.53 15.48
CA VAL A 164 11.28 -3.56 14.53
C VAL A 164 11.00 -4.59 13.47
N HIS A 165 11.33 -4.24 12.23
CA HIS A 165 11.41 -5.11 11.07
C HIS A 165 12.56 -4.65 10.20
N TYR A 166 13.04 -5.50 9.31
CA TYR A 166 14.15 -5.20 8.41
C TYR A 166 13.67 -5.28 6.97
N VAL A 167 14.06 -4.32 6.15
CA VAL A 167 13.69 -4.23 4.74
C VAL A 167 14.95 -4.37 3.89
N ASP A 168 14.87 -5.15 2.82
CA ASP A 168 15.96 -5.31 1.85
C ASP A 168 15.44 -5.37 0.40
N ASP A 169 16.34 -5.14 -0.56
CA ASP A 169 16.12 -5.37 -2.01
C ASP A 169 14.85 -4.72 -2.59
N VAL A 170 14.56 -3.49 -2.17
CA VAL A 170 13.42 -2.71 -2.70
C VAL A 170 13.61 -2.47 -4.19
N THR A 171 12.64 -2.90 -5.00
CA THR A 171 12.69 -2.80 -6.46
C THR A 171 11.42 -2.16 -7.01
N VAL A 172 11.58 -1.29 -8.00
CA VAL A 172 10.50 -0.82 -8.88
C VAL A 172 10.77 -1.32 -10.28
N SER A 173 9.79 -1.98 -10.89
CA SER A 173 9.93 -2.62 -12.20
C SER A 173 8.67 -2.46 -13.05
N LEU A 174 8.78 -2.75 -14.35
CA LEU A 174 7.65 -2.76 -15.30
C LEU A 174 7.04 -4.16 -15.49
N GLY A 175 7.54 -5.15 -14.75
CA GLY A 175 7.07 -6.53 -14.78
C GLY A 175 7.33 -7.20 -13.43
N ARG A 176 6.71 -8.37 -13.23
CA ARG A 176 6.90 -9.13 -11.99
C ARG A 176 8.36 -9.46 -11.74
N MET A 177 8.77 -9.34 -10.48
CA MET A 177 10.05 -9.80 -10.00
C MET A 177 10.01 -11.32 -9.76
N PRO A 178 11.08 -12.06 -10.07
CA PRO A 178 11.17 -13.47 -9.72
C PRO A 178 11.07 -13.66 -8.21
N TYR A 179 10.19 -14.55 -7.76
CA TYR A 179 10.20 -15.08 -6.40
C TYR A 179 10.82 -16.49 -6.45
N PRO A 180 11.96 -16.73 -5.77
CA PRO A 180 12.64 -18.03 -5.78
C PRO A 180 11.87 -19.12 -5.04
#